data_AF-A0A4P5WKW5-F1
#
_entry.id   AF-A0A4P5WKW5-F1
#
_cell.length_a   1.000
_cell.length_b   1.000
_cell.length_c   1.000
_cell.angle_alpha   90.00
_cell.angle_beta   90.00
_cell.angle_gamma   90.00
#
_symmetry.space_group_name_H-M   'P 1'
#
loop_
_entity.id
_entity.type
_entity.pdbx_description
1 polymer ?
#
loop_
_entity_poly.entity_id
_entity_poly.type
_entity_poly.pdbx_seq_one_letter_code
_entity_poly.pdbx_strand_id
1 'polypeptide(L)'
;MSEIADNLMRENRPEDAFTAYQVVWSELQRRQRKLSVKQQVWLLLSIANAAVRCGDFEEAAEVLAALPEGFSESEIVEGNPLFHLLVGLSLHGLDEDPETEADNFARALICGGPEIFAGEDPGHLQRTMEVLLPPAETETWEGYVGCSRDLLNDATGYLRELLTIKYGSPPPYE
;
A
#
# COMPACT_ATOMS: atom_id res chain seq x y z
N MET A 1 14.63 6.60 -2.12
CA MET A 1 13.37 7.34 -1.96
C MET A 1 13.67 8.71 -1.36
N SER A 2 12.68 9.56 -1.10
CA SER A 2 12.91 10.88 -0.49
C SER A 2 13.28 10.74 0.98
N GLU A 3 14.57 10.86 1.33
CA GLU A 3 15.03 10.66 2.72
C GLU A 3 14.38 11.65 3.70
N ILE A 4 14.15 12.89 3.25
CA ILE A 4 13.44 13.91 4.04
C ILE A 4 12.01 13.44 4.35
N ALA A 5 11.27 13.01 3.34
CA ALA A 5 9.89 12.55 3.52
C ALA A 5 9.83 11.26 4.35
N ASP A 6 10.75 10.32 4.12
CA ASP A 6 10.85 9.08 4.90
C ASP A 6 11.11 9.41 6.40
N ASN A 7 11.97 10.39 6.71
CA ASN A 7 12.21 10.82 8.09
C ASN A 7 10.98 11.48 8.72
N LEU A 8 10.25 12.29 7.97
CA LEU A 8 9.01 12.91 8.45
C LEU A 8 7.94 11.86 8.78
N MET A 9 7.85 10.78 8.00
CA MET A 9 6.99 9.64 8.34
C MET A 9 7.41 8.98 9.66
N ARG A 10 8.72 8.76 9.88
CA ARG A 10 9.24 8.20 11.15
C ARG A 10 8.98 9.10 12.35
N GLU A 11 8.95 10.41 12.14
CA GLU A 11 8.61 11.42 13.16
C GLU A 11 7.10 11.55 13.41
N ASN A 12 6.27 10.73 12.75
CA ASN A 12 4.81 10.80 12.79
C ASN A 12 4.28 12.17 12.33
N ARG A 13 4.86 12.71 11.25
CA ARG A 13 4.47 13.97 10.58
C ARG A 13 4.00 13.70 9.14
N PRO A 14 2.85 13.01 8.98
CA PRO A 14 2.41 12.54 7.67
C PRO A 14 2.05 13.67 6.69
N GLU A 15 1.51 14.79 7.17
CA GLU A 15 1.17 15.96 6.32
C GLU A 15 2.43 16.59 5.69
N ASP A 16 3.48 16.77 6.49
CA ASP A 16 4.77 17.28 6.02
C ASP A 16 5.44 16.28 5.06
N ALA A 17 5.37 14.99 5.38
CA ALA A 17 5.92 13.92 4.56
C ALA A 17 5.22 13.83 3.19
N PHE A 18 3.88 13.91 3.19
CA PHE A 18 3.05 13.94 2.00
C PHE A 18 3.48 15.08 1.06
N THR A 19 3.58 16.30 1.59
CA THR A 19 4.08 17.47 0.84
C THR A 19 5.48 17.22 0.28
N ALA A 20 6.39 16.65 1.07
CA ALA A 20 7.75 16.37 0.65
C ALA A 20 7.85 15.27 -0.43
N TYR A 21 6.98 14.25 -0.40
CA TYR A 21 6.91 13.26 -1.48
C TYR A 21 6.32 13.86 -2.76
N GLN A 22 5.27 14.70 -2.67
CA GLN A 22 4.69 15.38 -3.83
C GLN A 22 5.69 16.30 -4.54
N VAL A 23 6.61 16.93 -3.81
CA VAL A 23 7.73 17.68 -4.41
C VAL A 23 8.59 16.78 -5.30
N VAL A 24 8.96 15.59 -4.81
CA VAL A 24 9.76 14.63 -5.59
C VAL A 24 9.00 14.13 -6.82
N TRP A 25 7.69 13.90 -6.69
CA TRP A 25 6.85 13.56 -7.83
C TRP A 25 6.81 14.68 -8.89
N SER A 26 6.67 15.93 -8.46
CA SER A 26 6.70 17.10 -9.33
C SER A 26 8.04 17.26 -10.06
N GLU A 27 9.17 17.01 -9.38
CA GLU A 27 10.51 17.03 -9.99
C GLU A 27 10.65 15.96 -11.08
N LEU A 28 10.05 14.78 -10.89
CA LEU A 28 10.03 13.71 -11.90
C LEU A 28 9.24 14.12 -13.14
N GLN A 29 8.04 14.67 -12.95
CA GLN A 29 7.21 15.17 -14.05
C GLN A 29 7.91 16.28 -14.85
N ARG A 30 8.66 17.15 -14.16
CA ARG A 30 9.50 18.21 -14.76
C ARG A 30 10.82 17.70 -15.34
N ARG A 31 11.09 16.39 -15.27
CA ARG A 31 12.33 15.73 -15.73
C ARG A 31 13.60 16.24 -15.03
N GLN A 32 13.45 16.80 -13.84
CA GLN A 32 14.56 17.25 -12.98
C GLN A 32 15.14 16.11 -12.15
N ARG A 33 14.41 15.00 -12.08
CA ARG A 33 14.82 13.74 -11.45
C ARG A 33 14.52 12.56 -12.38
N LYS A 34 15.24 11.46 -12.22
CA LYS A 34 14.97 10.20 -12.92
C LYS A 34 14.82 9.08 -11.90
N LEU A 35 13.75 8.31 -12.03
CA LEU A 35 13.48 7.09 -11.27
C LEU A 35 13.07 5.98 -12.24
N SER A 36 13.41 4.73 -11.94
CA SER A 36 12.84 3.58 -12.66
C SER A 36 11.33 3.49 -12.44
N VAL A 37 10.62 2.75 -13.30
CA VAL A 37 9.17 2.49 -13.14
C VAL A 37 8.85 1.97 -11.73
N LYS A 38 9.58 0.94 -11.28
CA LYS A 38 9.44 0.39 -9.93
C LYS A 38 9.60 1.45 -8.83
N GLN A 39 10.59 2.33 -8.95
CA GLN A 39 10.79 3.42 -7.98
C GLN A 39 9.67 4.47 -8.02
N GLN A 40 9.07 4.71 -9.18
CA GLN A 40 7.92 5.62 -9.32
C GLN A 40 6.68 5.03 -8.64
N VAL A 41 6.40 3.73 -8.83
CA VAL A 41 5.31 3.04 -8.14
C VAL A 41 5.47 3.13 -6.62
N TRP A 42 6.65 2.82 -6.09
CA TRP A 42 6.91 2.94 -4.65
C TRP A 42 6.83 4.38 -4.12
N LEU A 43 7.15 5.37 -4.94
CA LEU A 43 6.94 6.78 -4.60
C LEU A 43 5.46 7.12 -4.49
N LEU A 44 4.64 6.71 -5.46
CA LEU A 44 3.20 6.92 -5.42
C LEU A 44 2.54 6.17 -4.25
N LEU A 45 2.95 4.94 -3.95
CA LEU A 45 2.50 4.24 -2.74
C LEU A 45 2.92 4.95 -1.45
N SER A 46 4.08 5.62 -1.44
CA SER A 46 4.50 6.42 -0.27
C SER A 46 3.68 7.69 -0.12
N ILE A 47 3.32 8.33 -1.24
CA ILE A 47 2.39 9.48 -1.27
C ILE A 47 1.02 9.04 -0.74
N ALA A 48 0.45 7.97 -1.30
CA ALA A 48 -0.85 7.46 -0.88
C ALA A 48 -0.86 7.07 0.61
N ASN A 49 0.18 6.38 1.10
CA ASN A 49 0.29 6.06 2.52
C ASN A 49 0.38 7.33 3.38
N ALA A 50 1.17 8.33 3.01
CA ALA A 50 1.25 9.58 3.77
C ALA A 50 -0.11 10.30 3.80
N ALA A 51 -0.81 10.36 2.65
CA ALA A 51 -2.15 10.94 2.52
C ALA A 51 -3.18 10.23 3.43
N VAL A 52 -3.23 8.89 3.41
CA VAL A 52 -4.05 8.10 4.35
C VAL A 52 -3.74 8.44 5.80
N ARG A 53 -2.45 8.56 6.19
CA ARG A 53 -2.07 8.86 7.57
C ARG A 53 -2.36 10.29 8.02
N CYS A 54 -2.46 11.24 7.11
CA CYS A 54 -2.92 12.59 7.44
C CYS A 54 -4.43 12.80 7.25
N GLY A 55 -5.17 11.77 6.85
CA GLY A 55 -6.61 11.82 6.64
C GLY A 55 -7.05 12.46 5.31
N ASP A 56 -6.11 12.66 4.37
CA ASP A 56 -6.41 13.13 3.02
C ASP A 56 -6.76 11.92 2.13
N PHE A 57 -7.94 11.38 2.35
CA PHE A 57 -8.38 10.15 1.68
C PHE A 57 -8.75 10.39 0.20
N GLU A 58 -9.17 11.60 -0.16
CA GLU A 58 -9.46 11.98 -1.55
C GLU A 58 -8.18 11.90 -2.38
N GLU A 59 -7.12 12.57 -1.97
CA GLU A 59 -5.83 12.50 -2.67
C GLU A 59 -5.29 11.06 -2.68
N ALA A 60 -5.39 10.34 -1.55
CA ALA A 60 -4.95 8.96 -1.50
C ALA A 60 -5.67 8.10 -2.56
N ALA A 61 -6.99 8.24 -2.69
CA ALA A 61 -7.77 7.54 -3.71
C ALA A 61 -7.37 7.95 -5.12
N GLU A 62 -7.17 9.25 -5.41
CA GLU A 62 -6.74 9.73 -6.72
C GLU A 62 -5.37 9.17 -7.14
N VAL A 63 -4.39 9.20 -6.23
CA VAL A 63 -3.05 8.68 -6.46
C VAL A 63 -3.09 7.18 -6.74
N LEU A 64 -3.91 6.43 -6.00
CA LEU A 64 -4.06 4.99 -6.17
C LEU A 64 -4.80 4.63 -7.46
N ALA A 65 -5.81 5.41 -7.86
CA ALA A 65 -6.52 5.21 -9.13
C ALA A 65 -5.61 5.41 -10.35
N ALA A 66 -4.64 6.33 -10.26
CA ALA A 66 -3.69 6.59 -11.34
C ALA A 66 -2.60 5.51 -11.51
N LEU A 67 -2.36 4.67 -10.48
CA LEU A 67 -1.31 3.65 -10.51
C LEU A 67 -1.57 2.56 -11.57
N PRO A 68 -2.74 1.90 -11.62
CA PRO A 68 -3.05 0.91 -12.66
C PRO A 68 -2.95 1.48 -14.08
N GLU A 69 -3.43 2.71 -14.29
CA GLU A 69 -3.43 3.35 -15.61
C GLU A 69 -2.00 3.66 -16.11
N GLY A 70 -1.14 4.17 -15.21
CA GLY A 70 0.22 4.58 -15.55
C GLY A 70 1.25 3.46 -15.54
N PHE A 71 0.97 2.35 -14.85
CA PHE A 71 1.97 1.33 -14.51
C PHE A 71 1.45 -0.11 -14.59
N SER A 72 0.41 -0.38 -15.39
CA SER A 72 -0.12 -1.73 -15.63
C SER A 72 0.95 -2.76 -16.03
N GLU A 73 1.97 -2.36 -16.78
CA GLU A 73 3.09 -3.22 -17.19
C GLU A 73 4.07 -3.57 -16.05
N SER A 74 3.94 -2.95 -14.88
CA SER A 74 4.91 -3.12 -13.78
C SER A 74 4.73 -4.38 -12.94
N GLU A 75 3.59 -5.08 -13.08
CA GLU A 75 3.16 -6.23 -12.25
C GLU A 75 3.04 -5.94 -10.73
N ILE A 76 3.50 -4.77 -10.26
CA ILE A 76 3.54 -4.36 -8.85
C ILE A 76 2.17 -3.87 -8.37
N VAL A 77 1.22 -3.52 -9.24
CA VAL A 77 -0.02 -2.86 -8.78
C VAL A 77 -1.11 -3.89 -8.45
N GLU A 78 -1.53 -4.71 -9.43
CA GLU A 78 -2.65 -5.66 -9.27
C GLU A 78 -2.40 -6.74 -8.21
N GLY A 79 -1.13 -7.03 -7.93
CA GLY A 79 -0.75 -8.09 -7.01
C GLY A 79 -0.43 -7.64 -5.58
N ASN A 80 -0.33 -6.33 -5.34
CA ASN A 80 0.38 -5.82 -4.17
C ASN A 80 -0.58 -5.61 -2.99
N PRO A 81 -0.39 -6.33 -1.88
CA PRO A 81 -1.28 -6.23 -0.73
C PRO A 81 -1.28 -4.82 -0.09
N LEU A 82 -0.18 -4.07 -0.16
CA LEU A 82 -0.15 -2.71 0.37
C LEU A 82 -0.98 -1.77 -0.51
N PHE A 83 -0.94 -1.92 -1.83
CA PHE A 83 -1.80 -1.14 -2.73
C PHE A 83 -3.26 -1.35 -2.37
N HIS A 84 -3.70 -2.60 -2.29
CA HIS A 84 -5.08 -2.93 -1.94
C HIS A 84 -5.48 -2.49 -0.53
N LEU A 85 -4.58 -2.61 0.45
CA LEU A 85 -4.82 -2.08 1.79
C LEU A 85 -5.09 -0.56 1.73
N LEU A 86 -4.24 0.18 1.01
CA LEU A 86 -4.37 1.64 0.92
C LEU A 86 -5.65 2.03 0.17
N VAL A 87 -6.07 1.31 -0.88
CA VAL A 87 -7.34 1.57 -1.56
C VAL A 87 -8.52 1.38 -0.59
N GLY A 88 -8.55 0.26 0.14
CA GLY A 88 -9.60 0.01 1.12
C GLY A 88 -9.63 1.07 2.24
N LEU A 89 -8.46 1.48 2.75
CA LEU A 89 -8.38 2.54 3.77
C LEU A 89 -8.87 3.89 3.25
N SER A 90 -8.56 4.24 2.00
CA SER A 90 -9.05 5.48 1.38
C SER A 90 -10.57 5.48 1.22
N LEU A 91 -11.13 4.42 0.65
CA LEU A 91 -12.59 4.30 0.48
C LEU A 91 -13.33 4.31 1.81
N HIS A 92 -12.79 3.60 2.81
CA HIS A 92 -13.32 3.63 4.17
C HIS A 92 -13.31 5.05 4.77
N GLY A 93 -12.20 5.76 4.60
CA GLY A 93 -12.05 7.14 5.10
C GLY A 93 -12.98 8.14 4.42
N LEU A 94 -13.40 7.85 3.18
CA LEU A 94 -14.38 8.63 2.42
C LEU A 94 -15.84 8.25 2.71
N ASP A 95 -16.09 7.10 3.36
CA ASP A 95 -17.42 6.49 3.48
C ASP A 95 -18.06 6.25 2.10
N GLU A 96 -17.24 5.82 1.13
CA GLU A 96 -17.62 5.60 -0.26
C GLU A 96 -17.38 4.17 -0.72
N ASP A 97 -18.25 3.70 -1.64
CA ASP A 97 -18.13 2.40 -2.34
C ASP A 97 -17.73 1.21 -1.43
N PRO A 98 -18.62 0.81 -0.49
CA PRO A 98 -18.34 -0.24 0.48
C PRO A 98 -18.10 -1.62 -0.17
N GLU A 99 -18.60 -1.84 -1.40
CA GLU A 99 -18.33 -3.07 -2.15
C GLU A 99 -16.87 -3.11 -2.61
N THR A 100 -16.37 -2.03 -3.21
CA THR A 100 -14.97 -1.92 -3.62
C THR A 100 -14.02 -1.84 -2.42
N GLU A 101 -14.42 -1.20 -1.31
CA GLU A 101 -13.69 -1.24 -0.04
C GLU A 101 -13.48 -2.70 0.40
N ALA A 102 -14.56 -3.47 0.46
CA ALA A 102 -14.52 -4.86 0.91
C ALA A 102 -13.67 -5.74 -0.02
N ASP A 103 -13.78 -5.58 -1.34
CA ASP A 103 -12.94 -6.32 -2.31
C ASP A 103 -11.44 -6.01 -2.12
N ASN A 104 -11.09 -4.75 -1.89
CA ASN A 104 -9.71 -4.35 -1.68
C ASN A 104 -9.15 -4.85 -0.35
N PHE A 105 -9.91 -4.79 0.74
CA PHE A 105 -9.46 -5.44 1.98
C PHE A 105 -9.35 -6.96 1.85
N ALA A 106 -10.26 -7.60 1.11
CA ALA A 106 -10.17 -9.02 0.81
C ALA A 106 -8.87 -9.35 0.05
N ARG A 107 -8.54 -8.59 -1.00
CA ARG A 107 -7.27 -8.75 -1.73
C ARG A 107 -6.06 -8.48 -0.84
N ALA A 108 -6.07 -7.42 -0.04
CA ALA A 108 -4.99 -7.14 0.91
C ALA A 108 -4.75 -8.34 1.83
N LEU A 109 -5.81 -8.95 2.36
CA LEU A 109 -5.73 -10.15 3.20
C LEU A 109 -5.22 -11.37 2.42
N ILE A 110 -5.78 -11.65 1.24
CA ILE A 110 -5.43 -12.82 0.43
C ILE A 110 -3.95 -12.78 0.04
N CYS A 111 -3.44 -11.61 -0.36
CA CYS A 111 -2.07 -11.46 -0.88
C CYS A 111 -1.05 -11.20 0.23
N GLY A 112 -1.50 -10.55 1.32
CA GLY A 112 -0.64 -10.01 2.36
C GLY A 112 -0.71 -10.77 3.68
N GLY A 113 -1.70 -11.65 3.87
CA GLY A 113 -2.05 -12.26 5.15
C GLY A 113 -2.56 -11.26 6.18
N PRO A 114 -3.00 -11.73 7.37
CA PRO A 114 -3.56 -10.85 8.40
C PRO A 114 -2.56 -9.79 8.91
N GLU A 115 -1.26 -10.07 8.81
CA GLU A 115 -0.20 -9.16 9.26
C GLU A 115 -0.20 -7.81 8.51
N ILE A 116 -0.70 -7.76 7.27
CA ILE A 116 -0.77 -6.47 6.53
C ILE A 116 -1.64 -5.45 7.25
N PHE A 117 -2.64 -5.89 8.04
CA PHE A 117 -3.53 -5.04 8.83
C PHE A 117 -2.94 -4.64 10.18
N ALA A 118 -1.74 -5.11 10.56
CA ALA A 118 -1.15 -4.76 11.85
C ALA A 118 -0.95 -3.24 11.98
N GLY A 119 -1.49 -2.65 13.04
CA GLY A 119 -1.46 -1.20 13.28
C GLY A 119 -2.60 -0.42 12.62
N GLU A 120 -3.49 -1.06 11.85
CA GLU A 120 -4.76 -0.47 11.39
C GLU A 120 -5.88 -0.71 12.41
N ASP A 121 -7.08 -0.14 12.18
CA ASP A 121 -8.26 -0.45 12.99
C ASP A 121 -8.58 -1.97 12.90
N PRO A 122 -8.66 -2.69 14.04
CA PRO A 122 -8.94 -4.13 14.06
C PRO A 122 -10.25 -4.52 13.36
N GLY A 123 -11.22 -3.61 13.29
CA GLY A 123 -12.51 -3.80 12.62
C GLY A 123 -12.39 -4.05 11.12
N HIS A 124 -11.33 -3.56 10.45
CA HIS A 124 -11.11 -3.86 9.03
C HIS A 124 -10.88 -5.35 8.82
N LEU A 125 -9.88 -5.92 9.50
CA LEU A 125 -9.57 -7.36 9.40
C LEU A 125 -10.76 -8.22 9.86
N GLN A 126 -11.42 -7.84 10.96
CA GLN A 126 -12.57 -8.59 11.46
C GLN A 126 -13.68 -8.69 10.41
N ARG A 127 -14.10 -7.56 9.82
CA ARG A 127 -15.15 -7.54 8.80
C ARG A 127 -14.74 -8.32 7.55
N THR A 128 -13.50 -8.18 7.11
CA THR A 128 -12.98 -8.92 5.94
C THR A 128 -13.03 -10.43 6.15
N MET A 129 -12.65 -10.91 7.35
CA MET A 129 -12.73 -12.34 7.70
C MET A 129 -14.18 -12.85 7.75
N GLU A 130 -15.11 -12.03 8.26
CA GLU A 130 -16.54 -12.36 8.31
C GLU A 130 -17.16 -12.46 6.89
N VAL A 131 -16.70 -11.63 5.95
CA VAL A 131 -17.16 -11.65 4.55
C VAL A 131 -16.57 -12.81 3.76
N LEU A 132 -15.26 -13.01 3.84
CA LEU A 132 -14.58 -14.04 3.05
C LEU A 132 -14.91 -15.46 3.53
N LEU A 133 -15.24 -15.63 4.81
CA LEU A 133 -15.44 -16.94 5.45
C LEU A 133 -14.38 -17.96 4.99
N PRO A 134 -13.08 -17.62 5.06
CA PRO A 134 -12.05 -18.51 4.57
C PRO A 134 -12.14 -19.85 5.35
N PRO A 135 -11.99 -20.99 4.67
CA PRO A 135 -12.06 -22.29 5.34
C PRO A 135 -11.06 -22.34 6.50
N ALA A 136 -11.45 -22.99 7.60
CA ALA A 136 -10.62 -23.09 8.81
C ALA A 136 -9.25 -23.77 8.54
N GLU A 137 -9.18 -24.54 7.46
CA GLU A 137 -7.96 -25.16 6.94
C GLU A 137 -7.55 -24.40 5.67
N THR A 138 -6.54 -23.54 5.82
CA THR A 138 -5.80 -22.99 4.68
C THR A 138 -4.68 -23.96 4.37
N GLU A 139 -4.94 -24.95 3.50
CA GLU A 139 -3.84 -25.74 2.93
C GLU A 139 -2.85 -24.78 2.25
N THR A 140 -1.56 -25.14 2.23
CA THR A 140 -0.55 -24.38 1.49
C THR A 140 -0.89 -24.44 0.00
N TRP A 141 -1.26 -23.29 -0.59
CA TRP A 141 -1.56 -23.18 -2.01
C TRP A 141 -0.26 -23.20 -2.83
N GLU A 142 0.25 -24.39 -3.15
CA GLU A 142 1.41 -24.52 -4.05
C GLU A 142 1.03 -24.13 -5.49
N GLY A 143 1.83 -23.25 -6.12
CA GLY A 143 1.75 -22.96 -7.55
C GLY A 143 0.85 -21.78 -7.97
N TYR A 144 0.36 -20.96 -7.03
CA TYR A 144 -0.30 -19.71 -7.41
C TYR A 144 0.73 -18.67 -7.86
N VAL A 145 0.60 -18.20 -9.12
CA VAL A 145 1.36 -17.08 -9.67
C VAL A 145 0.37 -15.93 -9.85
N GLY A 146 0.27 -15.10 -8.83
CA GLY A 146 -0.57 -13.91 -8.74
C GLY A 146 -0.41 -13.29 -7.35
N CYS A 147 -0.82 -12.03 -7.19
CA CYS A 147 -1.19 -11.44 -5.90
C CYS A 147 -0.38 -11.94 -4.70
N SER A 148 0.89 -11.51 -4.60
CA SER A 148 1.87 -12.16 -3.76
C SER A 148 2.64 -11.18 -2.87
N ARG A 149 2.82 -11.61 -1.62
CA ARG A 149 3.56 -10.90 -0.57
C ARG A 149 5.00 -10.59 -1.01
N ASP A 150 5.58 -11.39 -1.89
CA ASP A 150 6.93 -11.18 -2.42
C ASP A 150 7.09 -9.87 -3.23
N LEU A 151 6.01 -9.32 -3.79
CA LEU A 151 6.03 -8.00 -4.45
C LEU A 151 6.42 -6.88 -3.49
N LEU A 152 6.22 -7.08 -2.18
CA LEU A 152 6.63 -6.15 -1.15
C LEU A 152 8.15 -6.14 -0.90
N ASN A 153 8.89 -7.14 -1.40
CA ASN A 153 10.35 -7.25 -1.18
C ASN A 153 11.13 -6.07 -1.77
N ASP A 154 10.55 -5.43 -2.78
CA ASP A 154 11.09 -4.25 -3.44
C ASP A 154 10.76 -2.92 -2.73
N ALA A 155 10.02 -2.97 -1.62
CA ALA A 155 9.72 -1.77 -0.83
C ALA A 155 11.00 -1.05 -0.41
N THR A 156 10.95 0.27 -0.41
CA THR A 156 12.08 1.13 -0.03
C THR A 156 11.64 2.24 0.91
N GLY A 157 12.60 2.90 1.57
CA GLY A 157 12.34 4.02 2.47
C GLY A 157 11.48 3.61 3.66
N TYR A 158 10.60 4.51 4.09
CA TYR A 158 9.72 4.28 5.24
C TYR A 158 8.79 3.07 5.05
N LEU A 159 8.25 2.85 3.85
CA LEU A 159 7.34 1.72 3.61
C LEU A 159 8.00 0.37 3.88
N ARG A 160 9.30 0.20 3.58
CA ARG A 160 10.02 -1.03 3.90
C ARG A 160 10.07 -1.28 5.41
N GLU A 161 10.30 -0.23 6.20
CA GLU A 161 10.35 -0.31 7.66
C GLU A 161 8.96 -0.60 8.23
N LEU A 162 7.92 0.07 7.72
CA LEU A 162 6.54 -0.20 8.09
C LEU A 162 6.17 -1.68 7.85
N LEU A 163 6.52 -2.22 6.68
CA LEU A 163 6.28 -3.62 6.35
C LEU A 163 7.11 -4.57 7.24
N THR A 164 8.36 -4.21 7.55
CA THR A 164 9.19 -4.98 8.50
C THR A 164 8.56 -5.04 9.88
N ILE A 165 7.92 -3.95 10.34
CA ILE A 165 7.19 -3.92 11.62
C ILE A 165 5.94 -4.79 11.53
N LYS A 166 5.15 -4.66 10.47
CA LYS A 166 3.91 -5.44 10.25
C LYS A 166 4.19 -6.95 10.24
N TYR A 167 5.23 -7.38 9.51
CA TYR A 167 5.59 -8.79 9.35
C TYR A 167 6.59 -9.32 10.39
N GLY A 168 7.10 -8.47 11.28
CA GLY A 168 8.05 -8.85 12.33
C GLY A 168 9.44 -9.26 11.83
N SER A 169 9.72 -9.16 10.53
CA SER A 169 11.00 -9.53 9.92
C SER A 169 11.26 -8.68 8.66
N PRO A 170 12.54 -8.43 8.28
CA PRO A 170 12.86 -7.76 7.02
C PRO A 170 12.60 -8.72 5.82
N PRO A 171 12.50 -8.21 4.58
CA PRO A 171 12.31 -9.07 3.41
C PRO A 171 13.50 -10.03 3.22
N PRO A 172 13.30 -11.20 2.60
CA PRO A 172 12.11 -11.59 1.84
C PRO A 172 10.91 -11.91 2.73
N TYR A 173 9.75 -11.40 2.34
CA TYR A 173 8.47 -11.74 2.91
C TYR A 173 7.94 -12.97 2.17
N GLU A 174 7.80 -14.08 2.89
CA GLU A 174 7.26 -15.36 2.41
C GLU A 174 5.75 -15.47 2.66
#